data_AF-A0A6G7X3P4-F1
#
_entry.id   AF-A0A6G7X3P4-F1
#
_cell.length_a   1.000
_cell.length_b   1.000
_cell.length_c   1.000
_cell.angle_alpha   90.00
_cell.angle_beta   90.00
_cell.angle_gamma   90.00
#
_symmetry.space_group_name_H-M   'P 1'
#
loop_
_entity.id
_entity.type
_entity.pdbx_description
1 polymer ?
#
loop_
_entity_poly.entity_id
_entity_poly.type
_entity_poly.pdbx_seq_one_letter_code
_entity_poly.pdbx_strand_id
1 'polypeptide(L)'
;MSRSKLVLLFGIFFSMFFMACSEPSIQDDAQKAAELSRLSNISAMDNDLGAAGKLYNEAQEIMNKYRQNGKFDEFYQLYSSYLQESAALEDQKTQTISSESGSDLTPNN
;
A
#
# COMPACT_ATOMS: atom_id res chain seq x y z
N MET A 1 8.38 12.95 -48.58
CA MET A 1 7.98 11.94 -47.58
C MET A 1 6.54 11.54 -47.87
N SER A 2 6.24 10.28 -48.16
CA SER A 2 4.87 9.89 -48.56
C SER A 2 3.91 10.03 -47.37
N ARG A 3 2.65 10.39 -47.63
CA ARG A 3 1.60 10.51 -46.61
C ARG A 3 1.52 9.28 -45.70
N SER A 4 1.76 8.10 -46.28
CA SER A 4 1.84 6.82 -45.57
C SER A 4 2.97 6.77 -44.53
N LYS A 5 4.15 7.35 -44.82
CA LYS A 5 5.28 7.42 -43.88
C LYS A 5 5.02 8.41 -42.74
N LEU A 6 4.28 9.50 -43.01
CA LEU A 6 3.89 10.47 -41.99
C LEU A 6 2.86 9.88 -41.01
N VAL A 7 1.86 9.15 -41.52
CA VAL A 7 0.85 8.45 -40.71
C VAL A 7 1.49 7.37 -39.83
N LEU A 8 2.46 6.63 -40.37
CA LEU A 8 3.16 5.57 -39.63
C LEU A 8 4.03 6.14 -38.50
N LEU A 9 4.72 7.27 -38.75
CA LEU A 9 5.49 7.98 -37.71
C LEU A 9 4.59 8.58 -36.63
N PHE A 10 3.45 9.19 -37.02
CA PHE A 10 2.48 9.70 -36.04
C PHE A 10 1.88 8.56 -35.21
N GLY A 11 1.57 7.41 -35.82
CA GLY A 11 1.05 6.24 -35.12
C GLY A 11 2.02 5.66 -34.09
N ILE A 12 3.32 5.56 -34.42
CA ILE A 12 4.36 5.09 -33.49
C ILE A 12 4.55 6.07 -32.32
N PHE A 13 4.56 7.38 -32.60
CA PHE A 13 4.71 8.40 -31.56
C PHE A 13 3.50 8.41 -30.60
N PHE A 14 2.30 8.20 -31.14
CA PHE A 14 1.07 8.14 -30.35
C PHE A 14 0.99 6.85 -29.51
N SER A 15 1.53 5.72 -29.98
CA SER A 15 1.55 4.48 -29.19
C SER A 15 2.50 4.52 -28.00
N MET A 16 3.65 5.22 -28.12
CA MET A 16 4.56 5.42 -26.99
C MET A 16 3.97 6.34 -25.91
N PHE A 17 3.10 7.27 -26.29
CA PHE A 17 2.46 8.20 -25.36
C PHE A 17 1.45 7.50 -24.43
N PHE A 18 0.73 6.48 -24.89
CA PHE A 18 -0.23 5.75 -24.05
C PHE A 18 0.40 4.74 -23.09
N MET A 19 1.63 4.27 -23.35
CA MET A 19 2.35 3.41 -22.41
C MET A 19 2.85 4.17 -21.17
N ALA A 20 2.88 5.50 -21.19
CA ALA A 20 3.32 6.33 -20.07
C ALA A 20 2.18 6.75 -19.11
N CYS A 21 0.93 6.34 -19.37
CA CYS A 21 -0.26 6.88 -18.69
C CYS A 21 -0.73 6.09 -17.45
N SER A 22 0.04 5.16 -16.90
CA SER A 22 -0.42 4.34 -15.76
C SER A 22 0.63 4.13 -14.68
N GLU A 23 1.49 5.12 -14.44
CA GLU A 23 2.36 5.07 -13.27
C GLU A 23 1.51 5.24 -11.99
N PRO A 24 1.65 4.35 -10.98
CA PRO A 24 0.91 4.46 -9.73
C PRO A 24 1.08 5.85 -9.09
N SER A 25 0.00 6.38 -8.53
CA SER A 25 0.06 7.65 -7.83
C SER A 25 0.84 7.52 -6.52
N ILE A 26 1.32 8.65 -5.99
CA ILE A 26 2.00 8.68 -4.67
C ILE A 26 1.08 8.20 -3.54
N GLN A 27 -0.24 8.39 -3.67
CA GLN A 27 -1.23 7.86 -2.72
C GLN A 27 -1.30 6.33 -2.79
N ASP A 28 -1.41 5.76 -3.99
CA ASP A 28 -1.47 4.30 -4.17
C ASP A 28 -0.21 3.62 -3.63
N ASP A 29 0.96 4.19 -3.93
CA ASP A 29 2.23 3.67 -3.45
C ASP A 29 2.37 3.80 -1.92
N ALA A 30 1.95 4.93 -1.34
CA ALA A 30 1.97 5.13 0.11
C ALA A 30 1.02 4.17 0.84
N GLN A 31 -0.19 3.98 0.33
CA GLN A 31 -1.18 3.06 0.88
C GLN A 31 -0.66 1.62 0.80
N LYS A 32 -0.10 1.22 -0.35
CA LYS A 32 0.49 -0.10 -0.54
C LYS A 32 1.67 -0.35 0.41
N ALA A 33 2.56 0.62 0.57
CA ALA A 33 3.70 0.49 1.47
C ALA A 33 3.25 0.36 2.95
N ALA A 34 2.20 1.09 3.35
CA ALA A 34 1.62 0.98 4.69
C ALA A 34 1.03 -0.41 4.92
N GLU A 35 0.26 -0.95 3.96
CA GLU A 35 -0.32 -2.29 4.07
C GLU A 35 0.74 -3.39 4.12
N LEU A 36 1.77 -3.30 3.27
CA LEU A 36 2.91 -4.23 3.31
C LEU A 36 3.64 -4.18 4.66
N SER A 37 3.82 -2.98 5.23
CA SER A 37 4.44 -2.82 6.55
C SER A 37 3.60 -3.46 7.66
N ARG A 38 2.27 -3.31 7.59
CA ARG A 38 1.33 -3.92 8.54
C ARG A 38 1.36 -5.45 8.44
N LEU A 39 1.26 -5.98 7.22
CA LEU A 39 1.34 -7.43 6.99
C LEU A 39 2.69 -8.01 7.43
N SER A 40 3.79 -7.28 7.21
CA SER A 40 5.11 -7.66 7.70
C SER A 40 5.12 -7.81 9.23
N ASN A 41 4.51 -6.87 9.96
CA ASN A 41 4.42 -6.94 11.42
C ASN A 41 3.58 -8.13 11.88
N ILE A 42 2.44 -8.40 11.22
CA ILE A 42 1.60 -9.55 11.52
C ILE A 42 2.38 -10.85 11.30
N SER A 43 3.05 -11.01 10.15
CA SER A 43 3.88 -12.19 9.89
C SER A 43 5.00 -12.35 10.92
N ALA A 44 5.60 -11.26 11.38
CA ALA A 44 6.61 -11.30 12.43
C ALA A 44 6.02 -11.74 13.79
N MET A 45 4.81 -11.29 14.13
CA MET A 45 4.08 -11.74 15.33
C MET A 45 3.74 -13.24 15.26
N ASP A 46 3.45 -13.75 14.06
CA ASP A 46 3.20 -15.17 13.79
C ASP A 46 4.50 -16.01 13.71
N ASN A 47 5.66 -15.42 14.00
CA ASN A 47 7.00 -16.01 13.85
C ASN A 47 7.37 -16.43 12.41
N ASP A 48 6.63 -15.98 11.40
CA ASP A 48 7.00 -16.12 9.99
C ASP A 48 7.92 -14.98 9.55
N LEU A 49 9.18 -15.05 10.01
CA LEU A 49 10.20 -14.04 9.70
C LEU A 49 10.57 -14.01 8.20
N GLY A 50 10.36 -15.10 7.48
CA GLY A 50 10.60 -15.18 6.04
C GLY A 50 9.61 -14.32 5.26
N ALA A 51 8.32 -14.51 5.54
CA ALA A 51 7.27 -13.67 4.96
C ALA A 51 7.41 -12.21 5.40
N ALA A 52 7.68 -11.97 6.69
CA ALA A 52 7.88 -10.62 7.22
C ALA A 52 9.01 -9.89 6.48
N GLY A 53 10.18 -10.53 6.35
CA GLY A 53 11.31 -9.94 5.64
C GLY A 53 11.01 -9.61 4.17
N LYS A 54 10.26 -10.48 3.48
CA LYS A 54 9.86 -10.24 2.09
C LYS A 54 8.95 -9.01 1.97
N LEU A 55 7.89 -8.95 2.79
CA LEU A 55 6.92 -7.85 2.79
C LEU A 55 7.58 -6.52 3.17
N TYR A 56 8.46 -6.54 4.16
CA TYR A 56 9.23 -5.36 4.55
C TYR A 56 10.09 -4.83 3.40
N ASN A 57 10.80 -5.71 2.70
CA ASN A 57 11.63 -5.32 1.57
C ASN A 57 10.80 -4.70 0.44
N GLU A 58 9.63 -5.27 0.11
CA GLU A 58 8.71 -4.69 -0.87
C GLU A 58 8.23 -3.29 -0.46
N ALA A 59 7.96 -3.06 0.82
CA ALA A 59 7.62 -1.72 1.33
C ALA A 59 8.81 -0.75 1.19
N GLN A 60 10.04 -1.20 1.47
CA GLN A 60 11.25 -0.39 1.34
C GLN A 60 11.56 -0.04 -0.13
N GLU A 61 11.29 -0.93 -1.08
CA GLU A 61 11.46 -0.64 -2.51
C GLU A 61 10.59 0.54 -2.96
N ILE A 62 9.31 0.53 -2.56
CA ILE A 62 8.40 1.65 -2.82
C ILE A 62 8.92 2.92 -2.14
N MET A 63 9.32 2.83 -0.87
CA MET A 63 9.85 3.98 -0.13
C MET A 63 11.10 4.58 -0.80
N ASN A 64 11.99 3.74 -1.31
CA ASN A 64 13.23 4.17 -1.96
C ASN A 64 12.99 4.89 -3.29
N LYS A 65 11.93 4.53 -4.05
CA LYS A 65 11.48 5.29 -5.25
C LYS A 65 11.31 6.77 -4.92
N TYR A 66 10.72 7.09 -3.77
CA TYR A 66 10.44 8.47 -3.36
C TYR A 66 11.62 9.18 -2.68
N ARG A 67 12.55 8.43 -2.06
CA ARG A 67 13.84 9.00 -1.61
C ARG A 67 14.68 9.52 -2.79
N GLN A 68 14.69 8.77 -3.89
CA GLN A 68 15.52 9.09 -5.05
C GLN A 68 14.95 10.22 -5.91
N ASN A 69 13.63 10.39 -5.95
CA ASN A 69 12.97 11.43 -6.76
C ASN A 69 12.68 12.73 -5.99
N GLY A 70 13.11 12.83 -4.72
CA GLY A 70 12.97 14.03 -3.89
C GLY A 70 11.57 14.26 -3.31
N LYS A 71 10.63 13.32 -3.46
CA LYS A 71 9.25 13.42 -2.94
C LYS A 71 9.02 12.59 -1.68
N PHE A 72 10.09 12.26 -0.97
CA PHE A 72 10.03 11.40 0.21
C PHE A 72 9.14 11.94 1.31
N ASP A 73 9.19 13.25 1.58
CA ASP A 73 8.39 13.86 2.66
C ASP A 73 6.89 13.76 2.37
N GLU A 74 6.47 14.03 1.13
CA GLU A 74 5.07 13.89 0.69
C GLU A 74 4.61 12.43 0.81
N PHE A 75 5.43 11.49 0.31
CA PHE A 75 5.16 10.07 0.43
C PHE A 75 5.04 9.63 1.89
N TYR A 76 5.98 10.06 2.74
CA TYR A 76 6.07 9.62 4.13
C TYR A 76 4.91 10.15 4.98
N GLN A 77 4.41 11.35 4.70
CA GLN A 77 3.20 11.88 5.33
C GLN A 77 1.98 11.01 5.02
N LEU A 78 1.76 10.66 3.75
CA LEU A 78 0.66 9.78 3.33
C LEU A 78 0.81 8.38 3.95
N TYR A 79 2.00 7.79 3.84
CA TYR A 79 2.33 6.49 4.43
C TYR A 79 2.03 6.43 5.93
N SER A 80 2.47 7.46 6.68
CA SER A 80 2.25 7.55 8.13
C SER A 80 0.76 7.69 8.47
N SER A 81 0.00 8.44 7.66
CA SER A 81 -1.45 8.57 7.82
C SER A 81 -2.15 7.22 7.68
N TYR A 82 -1.80 6.44 6.66
CA TYR A 82 -2.40 5.12 6.43
C TYR A 82 -2.02 4.10 7.52
N LEU A 83 -0.80 4.16 8.05
CA LEU A 83 -0.41 3.35 9.22
C LEU A 83 -1.22 3.71 10.47
N GLN A 84 -1.46 5.01 10.71
CA GLN A 84 -2.24 5.45 11.85
C GLN A 84 -3.73 5.04 11.72
N GLU A 85 -4.29 5.17 10.51
CA GLU A 85 -5.66 4.76 10.22
C GLU A 85 -5.85 3.25 10.44
N SER A 86 -4.93 2.43 9.93
CA SER A 86 -4.99 0.97 10.10
C SER A 86 -4.86 0.54 11.56
N ALA A 87 -3.99 1.18 12.35
CA ALA A 87 -3.89 0.93 13.79
C ALA A 87 -5.20 1.25 14.54
N ALA A 88 -5.83 2.39 14.22
CA ALA A 88 -7.10 2.77 14.85
C ALA A 88 -8.25 1.79 14.52
N LEU A 89 -8.25 1.21 13.33
CA LEU A 89 -9.24 0.19 12.94
C LEU A 89 -9.02 -1.14 13.67
N GLU A 90 -7.77 -1.54 13.92
CA GLU A 90 -7.44 -2.73 14.70
C GLU A 90 -7.87 -2.60 16.18
N ASP A 91 -7.70 -1.41 16.76
CA ASP A 91 -8.13 -1.11 18.12
C ASP A 91 -9.68 -1.17 18.28
N GLN A 92 -10.43 -0.63 17.32
CA GLN A 92 -11.90 -0.69 17.32
C GLN A 92 -12.44 -2.12 17.15
N LYS A 93 -11.81 -2.92 16.29
CA LYS A 93 -12.17 -4.34 16.10
C LYS A 93 -11.96 -5.12 17.39
N THR A 94 -10.89 -4.84 18.12
CA THR A 94 -10.57 -5.51 19.39
C THR A 94 -11.61 -5.21 20.48
N GLN A 95 -12.07 -3.95 20.58
CA GLN A 95 -13.10 -3.56 21.56
C GLN A 95 -14.49 -4.15 21.29
N THR A 96 -14.87 -4.28 20.02
CA THR A 96 -16.18 -4.83 19.62
C THR A 96 -16.28 -6.32 19.95
N ILE A 97 -15.21 -7.09 19.71
CA ILE A 97 -15.17 -8.54 19.99
C ILE A 97 -15.22 -8.83 21.50
N SER A 98 -14.55 -8.01 22.33
CA SER A 98 -14.61 -8.14 23.79
C SER A 98 -15.98 -7.78 24.39
N SER A 99 -16.83 -7.04 23.66
CA SER A 99 -18.16 -6.64 24.14
C SER A 99 -19.23 -7.69 23.81
N GLU A 100 -19.03 -8.52 22.78
CA GLU A 100 -19.97 -9.59 22.40
C GLU A 100 -19.74 -10.90 23.17
N SER A 101 -18.54 -11.15 23.70
CA SER A 101 -18.22 -12.39 24.42
C SER A 101 -18.66 -12.40 25.90
N GLY A 102 -19.27 -11.33 26.40
CA GLY A 102 -19.58 -11.13 27.84
C GLY A 102 -21.02 -11.43 28.27
N SER A 103 -21.93 -11.88 27.39
CA SER A 103 -23.36 -11.96 27.68
C SER A 103 -23.91 -13.39 27.85
N ASP A 104 -23.14 -14.33 28.40
CA ASP A 104 -23.66 -15.65 28.76
C ASP A 104 -23.19 -16.11 30.15
N LEU A 105 -23.67 -15.39 31.17
CA LEU A 105 -23.77 -15.90 32.54
C LEU A 105 -25.16 -15.55 33.06
N THR A 106 -26.10 -16.47 32.85
CA THR A 106 -27.40 -16.49 33.52
C THR A 106 -27.19 -16.69 35.03
N PRO A 107 -27.72 -15.83 35.92
CA PRO A 107 -27.81 -16.16 37.33
C PRO A 107 -29.10 -16.96 37.52
N ASN A 108 -28.91 -18.24 37.84
CA ASN A 108 -29.93 -19.15 38.31
C ASN A 108 -30.48 -18.62 39.65
N ASN A 109 -31.79 -18.39 39.75
CA ASN A 109 -32.51 -18.24 41.01
C ASN A 109 -33.88 -18.92 40.90
#